data_AF-A0A7S4C0U7-F1
#
_entry.id   AF-A0A7S4C0U7-F1
#
_cell.length_a   1.000
_cell.length_b   1.000
_cell.length_c   1.000
_cell.angle_alpha   90.00
_cell.angle_beta   90.00
_cell.angle_gamma   90.00
#
_symmetry.space_group_name_H-M   'P 1'
#
loop_
_entity.id
_entity.type
_entity.pdbx_description
1 polymer ?
#
loop_
_entity_poly.entity_id
_entity_poly.type
_entity_poly.pdbx_seq_one_letter_code
_entity_poly.pdbx_strand_id
1 'polypeptide(L)'
;PEVLQRATHLLHSDPAEALTHAFERTDALLKTSATSSDTSGTTAAVVLIHKDVVWTACVGDSRVIIGSWPDDGTPDQVSVQPLTVDQKPNVPSEKSRLIAAGARVTDGGPEEPARVW
;
A
#
# COMPACT_ATOMS: atom_id res chain seq x y z
N PRO A 1 -9.18 -14.45 -0.71
CA PRO A 1 -9.58 -14.00 0.65
C PRO A 1 -11.09 -13.72 0.70
N GLU A 2 -11.78 -14.04 1.79
CA GLU A 2 -13.24 -13.91 1.90
C GLU A 2 -13.72 -12.47 1.63
N VAL A 3 -12.94 -11.47 2.07
CA VAL A 3 -13.22 -10.04 1.85
C VAL A 3 -13.26 -9.70 0.34
N LEU A 4 -12.37 -10.27 -0.46
CA LEU A 4 -12.33 -10.06 -1.93
C LEU A 4 -13.36 -10.93 -2.66
N GLN A 5 -13.75 -12.07 -2.10
CA GLN A 5 -14.76 -12.97 -2.70
C GLN A 5 -16.16 -12.36 -2.71
N ARG A 6 -16.46 -11.44 -1.78
CA ARG A 6 -17.76 -10.74 -1.74
C ARG A 6 -17.88 -9.63 -2.79
N ALA A 7 -16.76 -9.17 -3.33
CA ALA A 7 -16.67 -8.12 -4.35
C ALA A 7 -16.12 -8.66 -5.68
N THR A 8 -16.29 -9.95 -5.98
CA THR A 8 -15.65 -10.58 -7.15
C THR A 8 -16.03 -9.94 -8.49
N HIS A 9 -17.24 -9.39 -8.62
CA HIS A 9 -17.61 -8.65 -9.83
C HIS A 9 -16.76 -7.37 -10.00
N LEU A 10 -16.51 -6.65 -8.90
CA LEU A 10 -15.68 -5.45 -8.88
C LEU A 10 -14.22 -5.76 -9.20
N LEU A 11 -13.69 -6.94 -8.82
CA LEU A 11 -12.33 -7.34 -9.21
C LEU A 11 -12.10 -7.35 -10.73
N HIS A 12 -13.17 -7.42 -11.52
CA HIS A 12 -13.10 -7.36 -12.98
C HIS A 12 -13.57 -6.01 -13.54
N SER A 13 -14.62 -5.41 -12.96
CA SER A 13 -15.20 -4.16 -13.49
C SER A 13 -14.55 -2.89 -12.96
N ASP A 14 -14.15 -2.89 -11.68
CA ASP A 14 -13.46 -1.77 -11.01
C ASP A 14 -12.50 -2.30 -9.92
N PRO A 15 -11.29 -2.73 -10.34
CA PRO A 15 -10.32 -3.30 -9.40
C PRO A 15 -9.85 -2.30 -8.35
N ALA A 16 -9.85 -0.99 -8.65
CA ALA A 16 -9.44 0.06 -7.72
C ALA A 16 -10.45 0.20 -6.58
N GLU A 17 -11.74 0.22 -6.91
CA GLU A 17 -12.80 0.20 -5.91
C GLU A 17 -12.76 -1.09 -5.08
N ALA A 18 -12.62 -2.26 -5.74
CA ALA A 18 -12.56 -3.55 -5.05
C ALA A 18 -11.43 -3.62 -4.01
N LEU A 19 -10.24 -3.14 -4.37
CA LEU A 19 -9.08 -3.10 -3.47
C LEU A 19 -9.29 -2.09 -2.35
N THR A 20 -9.84 -0.90 -2.63
CA THR A 20 -10.17 0.11 -1.59
C THR A 20 -11.12 -0.47 -0.55
N HIS A 21 -12.24 -1.05 -0.96
CA HIS A 21 -13.20 -1.69 -0.05
C HIS A 21 -12.56 -2.84 0.74
N ALA A 22 -11.64 -3.58 0.14
CA ALA A 22 -10.98 -4.68 0.84
C ALA A 22 -10.09 -4.19 1.99
N PHE A 23 -9.37 -3.08 1.82
CA PHE A 23 -8.59 -2.47 2.90
C PHE A 23 -9.50 -1.95 4.01
N GLU A 24 -10.50 -1.14 3.67
CA GLU A 24 -11.43 -0.56 4.65
C GLU A 24 -12.19 -1.63 5.43
N ARG A 25 -12.65 -2.69 4.73
CA ARG A 25 -13.36 -3.79 5.37
C ARG A 25 -12.45 -4.61 6.28
N THR A 26 -11.22 -4.86 5.85
CA THR A 26 -10.25 -5.61 6.67
C THR A 26 -9.95 -4.84 7.96
N ASP A 27 -9.71 -3.53 7.87
CA ASP A 27 -9.52 -2.66 9.05
C ASP A 27 -10.74 -2.66 9.98
N ALA A 28 -11.95 -2.54 9.42
CA ALA A 28 -13.19 -2.61 10.20
C ALA A 28 -13.37 -3.96 10.92
N LEU A 29 -13.02 -5.07 10.25
CA LEU A 29 -13.09 -6.40 10.85
C LEU A 29 -12.08 -6.56 12.00
N LEU A 30 -10.85 -6.08 11.83
CA LEU A 30 -9.82 -6.10 12.86
C LEU A 30 -10.25 -5.34 14.11
N LYS A 31 -10.83 -4.14 13.95
CA LYS A 31 -11.37 -3.32 15.04
C LYS A 31 -12.46 -4.03 15.88
N THR A 32 -13.21 -4.94 15.26
CA THR A 32 -14.29 -5.70 15.93
C THR A 32 -13.87 -7.11 16.34
N SER A 33 -12.60 -7.48 16.14
CA SER A 33 -12.12 -8.82 16.44
C SER A 33 -11.95 -9.03 17.95
N ALA A 34 -11.93 -10.30 18.38
CA ALA A 34 -11.73 -10.63 19.80
C ALA A 34 -10.34 -10.25 20.34
N THR A 35 -9.37 -10.06 19.44
CA THR A 35 -8.00 -9.67 19.77
C THR A 35 -7.86 -8.16 19.58
N SER A 36 -7.54 -7.42 20.64
CA SER A 36 -7.25 -5.99 20.52
C SER A 36 -6.03 -5.76 19.63
N SER A 37 -6.15 -4.81 18.71
CA SER A 37 -5.07 -4.33 17.86
C SER A 37 -4.55 -2.95 18.27
N ASP A 38 -4.98 -2.39 19.40
CA ASP A 38 -4.75 -0.97 19.77
C ASP A 38 -3.27 -0.59 19.90
N THR A 39 -2.42 -1.55 20.25
CA THR A 39 -0.97 -1.36 20.42
C THR A 39 -0.15 -2.07 19.34
N SER A 40 -0.80 -2.50 18.26
CA SER A 40 -0.16 -3.19 17.15
C SER A 40 -0.62 -2.60 15.83
N GLY A 41 0.07 -2.94 14.76
CA GLY A 41 -0.31 -2.51 13.43
C GLY A 41 0.42 -3.35 12.40
N THR A 42 -0.04 -3.24 11.17
CA THR A 42 0.62 -3.89 10.04
C THR A 42 0.54 -2.98 8.84
N THR A 43 1.56 -3.03 8.00
CA THR A 43 1.50 -2.49 6.65
C THR A 43 0.79 -3.48 5.74
N ALA A 44 0.34 -3.03 4.57
CA ALA A 44 -0.11 -3.92 3.52
C ALA A 44 0.30 -3.37 2.16
N ALA A 45 0.89 -4.23 1.34
CA ALA A 45 1.19 -3.99 -0.07
C ALA A 45 0.62 -5.18 -0.85
N VAL A 46 -0.39 -4.90 -1.68
CA VAL A 46 -1.18 -5.92 -2.38
C VAL A 46 -0.97 -5.76 -3.89
N VAL A 47 -0.79 -6.89 -4.56
CA VAL A 47 -0.73 -6.97 -6.02
C VAL A 47 -1.89 -7.82 -6.50
N LEU A 48 -2.70 -7.27 -7.42
CA LEU A 48 -3.71 -7.99 -8.16
C LEU A 48 -3.27 -8.08 -9.62
N ILE A 49 -3.05 -9.31 -10.09
CA ILE A 49 -2.71 -9.59 -11.49
C ILE A 49 -3.96 -10.16 -12.15
N HIS A 50 -4.46 -9.47 -13.18
CA HIS A 50 -5.57 -9.95 -13.98
C HIS A 50 -5.22 -9.83 -15.46
N LYS A 51 -5.04 -10.99 -16.12
CA LYS A 51 -4.55 -11.08 -17.50
C LYS A 51 -3.19 -10.38 -17.64
N ASP A 52 -3.15 -9.31 -18.41
CA ASP A 52 -2.00 -8.48 -18.76
C ASP A 52 -1.94 -7.17 -17.95
N VAL A 53 -2.85 -6.98 -16.98
CA VAL A 53 -2.89 -5.78 -16.14
C VAL A 53 -2.51 -6.11 -14.70
N VAL A 54 -1.63 -5.28 -14.14
CA VAL A 54 -1.22 -5.32 -12.73
C VAL A 54 -1.80 -4.11 -12.00
N TRP A 55 -2.51 -4.37 -10.91
CA TRP A 55 -3.01 -3.37 -9.98
C TRP A 55 -2.28 -3.50 -8.66
N THR A 56 -1.96 -2.36 -8.05
CA THR A 56 -1.32 -2.29 -6.73
C THR A 56 -2.15 -1.43 -5.79
N ALA A 57 -2.19 -1.84 -4.52
CA ALA A 57 -2.77 -1.05 -3.44
C ALA A 57 -1.86 -1.16 -2.22
N CYS A 58 -1.65 -0.05 -1.50
CA CYS A 58 -0.77 -0.02 -0.35
C CYS A 58 -1.26 0.88 0.77
N VAL A 59 -1.02 0.44 2.00
CA VAL A 59 -1.07 1.25 3.22
C VAL A 59 0.20 0.99 4.03
N GLY A 60 0.91 2.07 4.36
CA GLY A 60 2.21 2.05 5.04
C GLY A 60 3.40 2.15 4.08
N ASP A 61 4.54 1.59 4.49
CA ASP A 61 5.83 1.76 3.81
C ASP A 61 6.41 0.47 3.23
N SER A 62 5.60 -0.58 3.11
CA SER A 62 5.92 -1.73 2.27
C SER A 62 5.79 -1.35 0.80
N ARG A 63 6.70 -1.87 -0.04
CA ARG A 63 6.83 -1.42 -1.44
C ARG A 63 6.70 -2.57 -2.43
N VAL A 64 5.94 -2.32 -3.50
CA VAL A 64 5.92 -3.18 -4.69
C VAL A 64 6.80 -2.54 -5.76
N ILE A 65 7.66 -3.35 -6.37
CA ILE A 65 8.56 -2.96 -7.45
C ILE A 65 8.40 -4.01 -8.56
N ILE A 66 8.29 -3.56 -9.82
CA ILE A 66 8.33 -4.43 -10.99
C ILE A 66 9.69 -4.34 -11.67
N GLY A 67 10.25 -5.50 -12.00
CA GLY A 67 11.44 -5.63 -12.83
C GLY A 67 11.04 -6.13 -14.22
N SER A 68 11.53 -5.48 -15.28
CA SER A 68 11.29 -5.90 -16.66
C SER A 68 12.61 -6.10 -17.39
N TRP A 69 12.78 -7.27 -17.99
CA TRP A 69 13.90 -7.55 -18.88
C TRP A 69 13.70 -6.82 -20.21
N PRO A 70 14.78 -6.38 -20.87
CA PRO A 70 14.69 -5.82 -22.20
C PRO A 70 14.24 -6.87 -23.22
N ASP A 71 13.45 -6.46 -24.21
CA ASP A 71 13.02 -7.33 -25.31
C ASP A 71 14.18 -7.78 -26.21
N ASP A 72 15.31 -7.06 -26.19
CA ASP A 72 16.50 -7.35 -26.98
C ASP A 72 17.33 -8.54 -26.44
N GLY A 73 16.88 -9.17 -25.35
CA GLY A 73 17.49 -10.36 -24.79
C GLY A 73 18.81 -10.08 -24.07
N THR A 74 19.10 -8.84 -23.67
CA THR A 74 20.24 -8.51 -22.81
C THR A 74 19.87 -8.71 -21.32
N PRO A 75 20.16 -9.87 -20.71
CA PRO A 75 19.64 -10.22 -19.38
C PRO A 75 20.26 -9.36 -18.26
N ASP A 76 21.35 -8.67 -18.54
CA ASP A 76 22.11 -7.87 -17.58
C ASP A 76 21.53 -6.45 -17.36
N GLN A 77 20.48 -6.06 -18.09
CA GLN A 77 19.87 -4.73 -18.00
C GLN A 77 18.39 -4.79 -17.56
N VAL A 78 18.14 -5.20 -16.32
CA VAL A 78 16.77 -5.16 -15.77
C VAL A 78 16.34 -3.71 -15.50
N SER A 79 15.25 -3.27 -16.14
CA SER A 79 14.58 -2.02 -15.79
C SER A 79 13.73 -2.23 -14.53
N VAL A 80 13.73 -1.25 -13.62
CA VAL A 80 13.08 -1.36 -12.32
C VAL A 80 12.16 -0.17 -12.11
N GLN A 81 10.90 -0.42 -11.79
CA GLN A 81 9.90 0.63 -11.57
C GLN A 81 9.12 0.37 -10.26
N PRO A 82 9.06 1.33 -9.33
CA PRO A 82 8.17 1.23 -8.17
C PRO A 82 6.71 1.34 -8.63
N LEU A 83 5.86 0.44 -8.12
CA LEU A 83 4.40 0.45 -8.36
C LEU A 83 3.59 1.01 -7.19
N THR A 84 4.26 1.36 -6.08
CA THR A 84 3.65 1.96 -4.89
C THR A 84 4.52 3.11 -4.39
N VAL A 85 3.90 4.05 -3.68
CA VAL A 85 4.58 5.18 -3.03
C VAL A 85 4.55 4.96 -1.53
N ASP A 86 5.72 5.01 -0.89
CA ASP A 86 5.82 4.88 0.57
C ASP A 86 5.04 5.98 1.30
N GLN A 87 4.22 5.58 2.27
CA GLN A 87 3.50 6.51 3.15
C GLN A 87 4.32 6.79 4.40
N LYS A 88 5.52 7.35 4.21
CA LYS A 88 6.38 7.77 5.34
C LYS A 88 6.23 9.26 5.64
N PRO A 89 6.34 9.69 6.91
CA PRO A 89 6.14 11.10 7.27
C PRO A 89 7.18 12.06 6.67
N ASN A 90 8.33 11.55 6.24
CA ASN A 90 9.39 12.33 5.58
C ASN A 90 9.22 12.42 4.05
N VAL A 91 8.26 11.72 3.45
CA VAL A 91 7.93 11.88 2.03
C VAL A 91 7.16 13.20 1.86
N PRO A 92 7.59 14.14 0.99
CA PRO A 92 7.00 15.49 0.94
C PRO A 92 5.48 15.52 0.67
N SER A 93 4.99 14.68 -0.23
CA SER A 93 3.55 14.57 -0.53
C SER A 93 2.77 14.06 0.67
N GLU A 94 3.29 13.03 1.35
CA GLU A 94 2.65 12.44 2.51
C GLU A 94 2.69 13.38 3.72
N LYS A 95 3.82 14.04 3.96
CA LYS A 95 3.95 15.10 4.99
C LYS A 95 2.90 16.19 4.78
N SER A 96 2.70 16.62 3.53
CA SER A 96 1.69 17.62 3.19
C SER A 96 0.27 17.13 3.44
N ARG A 97 -0.03 15.88 3.08
CA ARG A 97 -1.33 15.24 3.35
C ARG A 97 -1.62 15.15 4.86
N LEU A 98 -0.63 14.73 5.64
CA LEU A 98 -0.72 14.61 7.10
C LEU A 98 -0.97 15.96 7.78
N ILE A 99 -0.21 17.00 7.39
CA ILE A 99 -0.40 18.35 7.93
C ILE A 99 -1.78 18.91 7.56
N ALA A 100 -2.24 18.70 6.32
CA ALA A 100 -3.58 19.12 5.89
C ALA A 100 -4.70 18.38 6.67
N ALA A 101 -4.45 17.15 7.12
CA ALA A 101 -5.33 16.40 7.99
C ALA A 101 -5.24 16.79 9.49
N GLY A 102 -4.41 17.78 9.83
CA GLY A 102 -4.24 18.28 11.20
C GLY A 102 -3.21 17.52 12.05
N ALA A 103 -2.45 16.59 11.45
CA ALA A 103 -1.44 15.84 12.17
C ALA A 103 -0.16 16.66 12.39
N ARG A 104 0.56 16.35 13.47
CA ARG A 104 1.89 16.91 13.73
C ARG A 104 2.95 15.91 13.28
N VAL A 105 3.84 16.33 12.39
CA VAL A 105 4.95 15.52 11.91
C VAL A 105 6.25 15.94 12.59
N THR A 106 6.97 14.98 13.19
CA THR A 106 8.33 15.17 13.68
C THR A 106 9.31 14.51 12.72
N ASP A 107 10.31 15.26 12.28
CA ASP A 107 11.38 14.71 11.46
C ASP A 107 12.20 13.69 12.26
N GLY A 108 12.72 12.69 11.56
CA GLY A 108 13.57 11.67 12.17
C GLY A 108 14.98 12.20 12.46
N GLY A 109 15.67 11.52 13.38
CA GLY A 109 17.10 11.69 13.63
C GLY A 109 17.95 10.65 12.88
N PRO A 110 19.27 10.62 13.09
CA PRO A 110 20.16 9.62 12.50
C PRO A 110 19.77 8.16 12.80
N GLU A 111 19.17 7.92 13.98
CA GLU A 111 18.76 6.59 14.44
C GLU A 111 17.25 6.51 14.76
N GLU A 112 16.50 7.60 14.53
CA GLU A 112 15.08 7.68 14.88
C GLU A 112 14.23 7.91 13.63
N PRO A 113 13.18 7.11 13.39
CA PRO A 113 12.29 7.34 12.26
C PRO A 113 11.45 8.60 12.48
N ALA A 114 11.11 9.29 11.40
CA ALA A 114 10.11 10.35 11.44
C ALA A 114 8.77 9.79 11.98
N ARG A 115 8.03 10.59 12.74
CA ARG A 115 6.77 10.18 13.39
C ARG A 115 5.64 11.16 13.14
N VAL A 116 4.42 10.63 13.27
CA VAL A 116 3.16 11.36 13.20
C VAL A 116 2.54 11.31 14.59
N TRP A 117 1.96 12.43 15.01
CA TRP A 117 1.26 12.62 16.28
C TRP A 117 -0.09 13.28 16.05
#